data_AF-A0A379M3Q0-F1
#
_entry.id   AF-A0A379M3Q0-F1
#
_cell.length_a   1.000
_cell.length_b   1.000
_cell.length_c   1.000
_cell.angle_alpha   90.00
_cell.angle_beta   90.00
_cell.angle_gamma   90.00
#
_symmetry.space_group_name_H-M   'P 1'
#
loop_
_entity.id
_entity.type
_entity.pdbx_description
1 polymer ?
#
loop_
_entity_poly.entity_id
_entity_poly.type
_entity_poly.pdbx_seq_one_letter_code
_entity_poly.pdbx_strand_id
1 'polypeptide(L)'
;MTDTDRFDETLDRDWTRYASQLARRISELTGSDAFELRAETASGAAACVRVRAGSGGRATVEVTGSEPVTRPVSEADMLARHIVSVLRGRGEVPHPAFLQAHPPSALGDLRERVSDALAHALGRPVPVDADGDFVVILDSQVVFVMIDDDGNIRLWAPLLHAIPEDDIPGAAPNGGRTHALTELTELNRTWSHIKVVLVEDRLVATVDLLGDPFVPHHLSELLERLKGFLTVVDERFARRFDGVRYGSDREREVDLPTEDTVLDEPN
;
A
#
# COMPACT_ATOMS: atom_id res chain seq x y z
N MET A 1 -4.37 25.60 -43.66
CA MET A 1 -5.03 24.73 -42.67
C MET A 1 -3.95 23.93 -42.03
N THR A 2 -3.36 24.53 -41.00
CA THR A 2 -2.10 24.14 -40.38
C THR A 2 -2.38 23.23 -39.20
N ASP A 3 -1.48 22.28 -38.93
CA ASP A 3 -1.57 21.25 -37.89
C ASP A 3 -2.00 21.78 -36.50
N THR A 4 -1.68 23.05 -36.23
CA THR A 4 -2.13 23.82 -35.05
C THR A 4 -3.64 23.87 -34.89
N ASP A 5 -4.42 24.08 -35.97
CA ASP A 5 -5.88 24.18 -35.90
C ASP A 5 -6.51 22.86 -35.43
N ARG A 6 -5.95 21.73 -35.88
CA ARG A 6 -6.43 20.38 -35.52
C ARG A 6 -6.06 20.01 -34.08
N PHE A 7 -4.90 20.45 -33.61
CA PHE A 7 -4.47 20.25 -32.23
C PHE A 7 -5.37 21.03 -31.27
N ASP A 8 -5.64 22.31 -31.56
CA ASP A 8 -6.52 23.16 -30.75
C ASP A 8 -7.96 22.63 -30.71
N GLU A 9 -8.50 22.17 -31.85
CA GLU A 9 -9.83 21.53 -31.91
C GLU A 9 -9.91 20.21 -31.11
N THR A 10 -8.80 19.47 -31.03
CA THR A 10 -8.74 18.22 -30.26
C THR A 10 -8.66 18.55 -28.77
N LEU A 11 -7.82 19.50 -28.40
CA LEU A 11 -7.67 19.98 -27.03
C LEU A 11 -9.00 20.55 -26.48
N ASP A 12 -9.71 21.35 -27.26
CA ASP A 12 -11.00 21.90 -26.85
C ASP A 12 -12.08 20.81 -26.71
N ARG A 13 -12.06 19.78 -27.56
CA ARG A 13 -12.93 18.61 -27.39
C ARG A 13 -12.65 17.87 -26.10
N ASP A 14 -11.37 17.64 -25.78
CA ASP A 14 -10.98 16.91 -24.58
C ASP A 14 -11.35 17.69 -23.31
N TRP A 15 -11.16 19.01 -23.29
CA TRP A 15 -11.65 19.87 -22.21
C TRP A 15 -13.17 19.89 -22.10
N THR A 16 -13.90 19.91 -23.22
CA THR A 16 -15.37 19.86 -23.23
C THR A 16 -15.90 18.53 -22.69
N ARG A 17 -15.26 17.42 -23.10
CA ARG A 17 -15.56 16.08 -22.59
C ARG A 17 -15.28 15.99 -21.10
N TYR A 18 -14.13 16.50 -20.65
CA TYR A 18 -13.78 16.52 -19.23
C TYR A 18 -14.76 17.36 -18.40
N ALA A 19 -15.16 18.54 -18.88
CA ALA A 19 -16.17 19.38 -18.22
C ALA A 19 -17.49 18.63 -18.03
N SER A 20 -17.93 17.88 -19.04
CA SER A 20 -19.17 17.08 -18.98
C SER A 20 -19.06 15.95 -17.94
N GLN A 21 -17.92 15.26 -17.88
CA GLN A 21 -17.66 14.22 -16.89
C GLN A 21 -17.60 14.78 -15.46
N LEU A 22 -16.96 15.94 -15.31
CA LEU A 22 -16.87 16.66 -14.04
C LEU A 22 -18.24 17.14 -13.57
N ALA A 23 -19.08 17.67 -14.46
CA ALA A 23 -20.45 18.07 -14.14
C ALA A 23 -21.26 16.88 -13.63
N ARG A 24 -21.20 15.74 -14.33
CA ARG A 24 -21.86 14.52 -13.86
C ARG A 24 -21.40 14.11 -12.46
N ARG A 25 -20.08 14.11 -12.21
CA ARG A 25 -19.50 13.79 -10.90
C ARG A 25 -19.97 14.75 -9.80
N ILE A 26 -20.07 16.05 -10.10
CA ILE A 26 -20.58 17.06 -9.16
C ILE A 26 -22.08 16.86 -8.88
N SER A 27 -22.87 16.50 -9.89
CA SER A 27 -24.32 16.26 -9.71
C SER A 27 -24.63 15.03 -8.86
N GLU A 28 -23.70 14.07 -8.83
CA GLU A 28 -23.79 12.84 -8.04
C GLU A 28 -23.32 13.02 -6.59
N LEU A 29 -22.78 14.18 -6.21
CA LEU A 29 -22.33 14.47 -4.84
C LEU A 29 -23.51 14.52 -3.87
N THR A 30 -23.40 13.77 -2.77
CA THR A 30 -24.39 13.71 -1.69
C THR A 30 -23.73 13.80 -0.32
N GLY A 31 -24.49 14.20 0.70
CA GLY A 31 -24.02 14.18 2.10
C GLY A 31 -22.69 14.90 2.33
N SER A 32 -21.66 14.13 2.68
CA SER A 32 -20.29 14.58 2.96
C SER A 32 -19.29 14.28 1.83
N ASP A 33 -19.77 13.95 0.63
CA ASP A 33 -18.91 13.64 -0.52
C ASP A 33 -18.02 14.83 -0.89
N ALA A 34 -16.85 14.55 -1.42
CA ALA A 34 -15.95 15.57 -1.95
C ALA A 34 -15.04 14.94 -3.02
N PHE A 35 -14.14 15.71 -3.62
CA PHE A 35 -12.95 15.21 -4.33
C PHE A 35 -11.95 16.34 -4.54
N GLU A 36 -10.70 15.99 -4.80
CA GLU A 36 -9.63 16.93 -5.12
C GLU A 36 -9.09 16.66 -6.53
N LEU A 37 -8.88 17.72 -7.29
CA LEU A 37 -8.15 17.70 -8.55
C LEU A 37 -6.73 18.17 -8.27
N ARG A 38 -5.76 17.34 -8.65
CA ARG A 38 -4.34 17.67 -8.65
C ARG A 38 -3.85 17.74 -10.08
N ALA A 39 -3.04 18.75 -10.38
CA ALA A 39 -2.35 18.87 -11.65
C ALA A 39 -0.88 18.49 -11.48
N GLU A 40 -0.39 17.61 -12.35
CA GLU A 40 1.06 17.44 -12.52
C GLU A 40 1.59 18.62 -13.36
N THR A 41 2.38 19.48 -12.74
CA THR A 41 3.09 20.56 -13.43
C THR A 41 4.59 20.28 -13.44
N ALA A 42 5.35 21.03 -14.24
CA ALA A 42 6.81 20.94 -14.27
C ALA A 42 7.47 21.25 -12.89
N SER A 43 6.72 21.85 -11.96
CA SER A 43 7.16 22.16 -10.60
C SER A 43 6.64 21.16 -9.54
N GLY A 44 5.97 20.07 -9.94
CA GLY A 44 5.44 19.02 -9.06
C GLY A 44 3.91 18.93 -9.05
N ALA A 45 3.37 18.00 -8.27
CA ALA A 45 1.92 17.86 -8.13
C ALA A 45 1.36 18.98 -7.23
N ALA A 46 0.50 19.84 -7.79
CA ALA A 46 -0.16 20.90 -7.03
C ALA A 46 -1.68 20.63 -6.97
N ALA A 47 -2.23 20.65 -5.75
CA ALA A 47 -3.66 20.70 -5.53
C ALA A 47 -4.23 21.99 -6.15
N CYS A 48 -5.02 21.85 -7.21
CA CYS A 48 -5.50 22.97 -7.98
C CYS A 48 -6.97 23.29 -7.66
N VAL A 49 -7.78 22.27 -7.36
CA VAL A 49 -9.21 22.45 -7.06
C VAL A 49 -9.70 21.40 -6.09
N ARG A 50 -10.51 21.80 -5.11
CA ARG A 50 -11.24 20.91 -4.22
C ARG A 50 -12.73 21.16 -4.33
N VAL A 51 -13.51 20.10 -4.44
CA VAL A 51 -14.97 20.16 -4.51
C VAL A 51 -15.54 19.41 -3.32
N ARG A 52 -16.47 20.02 -2.58
CA ARG A 52 -17.14 19.41 -1.43
C ARG A 52 -18.65 19.55 -1.52
N ALA A 53 -19.38 18.49 -1.23
CA ALA A 53 -20.80 18.55 -0.94
C ALA A 53 -21.03 19.36 0.35
N GLY A 54 -22.09 20.15 0.35
CA GLY A 54 -22.55 20.94 1.47
C GLY A 54 -24.02 20.67 1.77
N SER A 55 -24.45 21.09 2.96
CA SER A 55 -25.83 20.96 3.40
C SER A 55 -26.81 21.57 2.39
N GLY A 56 -27.90 20.86 2.11
CA GLY A 56 -28.98 21.37 1.25
C GLY A 56 -28.73 21.21 -0.25
N GLY A 57 -27.96 20.21 -0.68
CA GLY A 57 -27.74 19.91 -2.10
C GLY A 57 -26.90 20.97 -2.81
N ARG A 58 -25.90 21.52 -2.10
CA ARG A 58 -24.96 22.50 -2.65
C ARG A 58 -23.58 21.87 -2.75
N ALA A 59 -22.78 22.30 -3.71
CA ALA A 59 -21.36 21.99 -3.78
C ALA A 59 -20.54 23.27 -3.63
N THR A 60 -19.47 23.18 -2.85
CA THR A 60 -18.47 24.22 -2.65
C THR A 60 -17.23 23.85 -3.43
N VAL A 61 -16.76 24.74 -4.27
CA VAL A 61 -15.53 24.61 -5.04
C VAL A 61 -14.50 25.58 -4.48
N GLU A 62 -13.42 25.04 -3.95
CA GLU A 62 -12.25 25.78 -3.49
C GLU A 62 -11.16 25.65 -4.55
N VAL A 63 -10.64 26.77 -5.04
CA VAL A 63 -9.46 26.78 -5.90
C VAL A 63 -8.34 27.45 -5.13
N THR A 64 -7.16 26.84 -5.11
CA THR A 64 -5.96 27.41 -4.48
C THR A 64 -5.74 28.84 -4.98
N GLY A 65 -5.71 29.80 -4.04
CA GLY A 65 -5.55 31.22 -4.34
C GLY A 65 -6.80 31.96 -4.87
N SER A 66 -8.00 31.38 -4.75
CA SER A 66 -9.27 32.02 -5.13
C SER A 66 -10.32 31.90 -4.02
N GLU A 67 -11.31 32.80 -4.02
CA GLU A 67 -12.44 32.67 -3.10
C GLU A 67 -13.28 31.43 -3.43
N PRO A 68 -13.75 30.67 -2.40
CA PRO A 68 -14.60 29.51 -2.62
C PRO A 68 -15.93 29.88 -3.29
N VAL A 69 -16.34 29.08 -4.28
CA VAL A 69 -17.60 29.25 -4.99
C VAL A 69 -18.59 28.18 -4.54
N THR A 70 -19.73 28.58 -3.97
CA THR A 70 -20.78 27.65 -3.54
C THR A 70 -22.01 27.74 -4.42
N ARG A 71 -22.42 26.65 -5.06
CA ARG A 71 -23.62 26.58 -5.92
C ARG A 71 -24.45 25.32 -5.67
N PRO A 72 -25.75 25.30 -6.05
CA PRO A 72 -26.52 24.06 -6.07
C PRO A 72 -25.87 22.98 -6.94
N VAL A 73 -25.97 21.70 -6.56
CA VAL A 73 -25.49 20.58 -7.41
C VAL A 73 -26.29 20.47 -8.71
N SER A 74 -27.51 21.02 -8.76
CA SER A 74 -28.29 21.16 -10.00
C SER A 74 -27.66 22.13 -11.01
N GLU A 75 -26.72 22.98 -10.58
CA GLU A 75 -25.91 23.86 -11.44
C GLU A 75 -24.52 23.25 -11.73
N ALA A 76 -24.37 21.93 -11.66
CA ALA A 76 -23.09 21.24 -11.83
C ALA A 76 -22.33 21.61 -13.11
N ASP A 77 -23.04 21.84 -14.22
CA ASP A 77 -22.43 22.30 -15.47
C ASP A 77 -21.71 23.65 -15.32
N MET A 78 -22.29 24.58 -14.55
CA MET A 78 -21.66 25.88 -14.30
C MET A 78 -20.43 25.74 -13.40
N LEU A 79 -20.50 24.88 -12.38
CA LEU A 79 -19.35 24.57 -11.53
C LEU A 79 -18.22 23.92 -12.33
N ALA A 80 -18.52 22.94 -13.17
CA ALA A 80 -17.53 22.26 -13.99
C ALA A 80 -16.86 23.21 -15.00
N ARG A 81 -17.63 24.10 -15.66
CA ARG A 81 -17.08 25.13 -16.54
C ARG A 81 -16.18 26.11 -15.80
N HIS A 82 -16.59 26.53 -14.60
CA HIS A 82 -15.76 27.40 -13.76
C HIS A 82 -14.43 26.73 -13.41
N ILE A 83 -14.48 25.47 -12.95
CA ILE A 83 -13.28 24.67 -12.64
C ILE A 83 -12.36 24.57 -13.86
N VAL A 84 -12.88 24.16 -15.02
CA VAL A 84 -12.09 24.03 -16.25
C VAL A 84 -11.46 25.36 -16.68
N SER A 85 -12.22 26.46 -16.59
CA SER A 85 -11.70 27.79 -16.90
C SER A 85 -10.53 28.17 -16.00
N VAL A 86 -10.60 27.84 -14.70
CA VAL A 86 -9.52 28.13 -13.76
C VAL A 86 -8.30 27.23 -14.01
N LEU A 87 -8.51 25.95 -14.30
CA LEU A 87 -7.43 25.00 -14.59
C LEU A 87 -6.66 25.35 -15.88
N ARG A 88 -7.38 25.73 -16.95
CA ARG A 88 -6.78 26.18 -18.22
C ARG A 88 -6.09 27.54 -18.09
N GLY A 89 -6.64 28.44 -17.29
CA GLY A 89 -6.15 29.82 -17.19
C GLY A 89 -5.04 29.98 -16.14
N ARG A 90 -5.34 29.68 -14.87
CA ARG A 90 -4.44 29.92 -13.72
C ARG A 90 -3.57 28.71 -13.39
N GLY A 91 -4.08 27.50 -13.59
CA GLY A 91 -3.35 26.27 -13.28
C GLY A 91 -2.31 25.88 -14.33
N GLU A 92 -2.26 26.61 -15.45
CA GLU A 92 -1.42 26.31 -16.62
C GLU A 92 -1.49 24.84 -17.06
N VAL A 93 -2.63 24.16 -16.81
CA VAL A 93 -2.77 22.74 -17.12
C VAL A 93 -2.98 22.62 -18.62
N PRO A 94 -2.02 22.04 -19.37
CA PRO A 94 -2.06 22.06 -20.82
C PRO A 94 -3.17 21.15 -21.36
N HIS A 95 -3.49 20.06 -20.67
CA HIS A 95 -4.48 19.07 -21.11
C HIS A 95 -5.14 18.39 -19.90
N PRO A 96 -6.43 18.01 -19.94
CA PRO A 96 -7.12 17.42 -18.78
C PRO A 96 -6.53 16.06 -18.35
N ALA A 97 -5.76 15.38 -19.20
CA ALA A 97 -5.06 14.14 -18.83
C ALA A 97 -3.97 14.34 -17.76
N PHE A 98 -3.50 15.58 -17.54
CA PHE A 98 -2.59 15.91 -16.44
C PHE A 98 -3.32 16.11 -15.10
N LEU A 99 -4.65 15.99 -15.09
CA LEU A 99 -5.47 16.09 -13.89
C LEU A 99 -5.75 14.71 -13.34
N GLN A 100 -5.45 14.54 -12.07
CA GLN A 100 -5.84 13.37 -11.29
C GLN A 100 -6.96 13.77 -10.33
N ALA A 101 -8.06 13.02 -10.35
CA ALA A 101 -9.25 13.31 -9.56
C ALA A 101 -9.40 12.30 -8.42
N HIS A 102 -8.90 12.66 -7.25
CA HIS A 102 -8.86 11.80 -6.07
C HIS A 102 -10.13 11.97 -5.22
N PRO A 103 -10.77 10.89 -4.73
CA PRO A 103 -11.80 11.01 -3.68
C PRO A 103 -11.20 11.70 -2.43
N PRO A 104 -12.03 12.25 -1.53
CA PRO A 104 -11.57 12.97 -0.35
C PRO A 104 -10.84 12.06 0.61
N SER A 105 -10.86 10.75 0.43
CA SER A 105 -10.00 9.86 1.20
C SER A 105 -8.53 10.21 1.01
N ALA A 106 -8.14 10.96 -0.02
CA ALA A 106 -6.84 11.65 -0.09
C ALA A 106 -6.61 12.75 0.99
N LEU A 107 -7.59 13.03 1.85
CA LEU A 107 -7.50 13.87 3.07
C LEU A 107 -7.35 13.06 4.36
N GLY A 108 -7.10 11.75 4.29
CA GLY A 108 -6.55 11.00 5.42
C GLY A 108 -5.03 10.98 5.32
N ASP A 109 -4.35 11.04 6.47
CA ASP A 109 -2.96 10.59 6.55
C ASP A 109 -2.86 9.25 5.80
N LEU A 110 -1.82 9.05 4.98
CA LEU A 110 -1.60 7.79 4.25
C LEU A 110 -1.80 6.59 5.18
N ARG A 111 -1.37 6.76 6.43
CA ARG A 111 -1.58 5.84 7.53
C ARG A 111 -3.05 5.46 7.79
N GLU A 112 -3.95 6.43 7.87
CA GLU A 112 -5.38 6.20 8.09
C GLU A 112 -5.98 5.41 6.92
N ARG A 113 -5.63 5.78 5.69
CA ARG A 113 -6.08 5.07 4.48
C ARG A 113 -5.58 3.62 4.43
N VAL A 114 -4.32 3.39 4.81
CA VAL A 114 -3.74 2.05 4.90
C VAL A 114 -4.46 1.26 5.99
N SER A 115 -4.70 1.86 7.16
CA SER A 115 -5.47 1.24 8.25
C SER A 115 -6.85 0.78 7.79
N ASP A 116 -7.60 1.65 7.10
CA ASP A 116 -8.93 1.33 6.58
C ASP A 116 -8.90 0.21 5.53
N ALA A 117 -7.93 0.28 4.61
CA ALA A 117 -7.74 -0.74 3.60
C ALA A 117 -7.41 -2.11 4.21
N LEU A 118 -6.54 -2.13 5.22
CA LEU A 118 -6.18 -3.34 5.96
C LEU A 118 -7.37 -3.89 6.74
N ALA A 119 -8.12 -3.03 7.44
CA ALA A 119 -9.28 -3.44 8.21
C ALA A 119 -10.38 -4.02 7.31
N HIS A 120 -10.58 -3.44 6.13
CA HIS A 120 -11.51 -3.94 5.12
C HIS A 120 -11.06 -5.32 4.58
N ALA A 121 -9.79 -5.45 4.21
CA ALA A 121 -9.24 -6.70 3.67
C ALA A 121 -9.30 -7.86 4.69
N LEU A 122 -9.11 -7.57 5.97
CA LEU A 122 -9.05 -8.59 7.04
C LEU A 122 -10.37 -8.77 7.79
N GLY A 123 -11.37 -7.92 7.53
CA GLY A 123 -12.66 -7.91 8.22
C GLY A 123 -12.60 -7.52 9.71
N ARG A 124 -11.49 -6.92 10.16
CA ARG A 124 -11.26 -6.52 11.56
C ARG A 124 -10.22 -5.40 11.66
N PRO A 125 -10.26 -4.55 12.70
CA PRO A 125 -9.20 -3.57 12.95
C PRO A 125 -7.83 -4.23 13.10
N VAL A 126 -6.79 -3.57 12.59
CA VAL A 126 -5.41 -4.06 12.66
C VAL A 126 -4.66 -3.37 13.81
N PRO A 127 -4.03 -4.13 14.72
CA PRO A 127 -3.24 -3.56 15.79
C PRO A 127 -1.99 -2.86 15.24
N VAL A 128 -1.49 -1.91 16.02
CA VAL A 128 -0.26 -1.16 15.75
C VAL A 128 0.75 -1.49 16.84
N ASP A 129 2.02 -1.67 16.49
CA ASP A 129 3.09 -1.90 17.46
C ASP A 129 3.65 -0.59 18.05
N ALA A 130 4.78 -0.68 18.77
CA ALA A 130 5.42 0.45 19.43
C ALA A 130 6.07 1.44 18.45
N ASP A 131 6.48 0.96 17.27
CA ASP A 131 7.14 1.76 16.23
C ASP A 131 6.13 2.41 15.29
N GLY A 132 4.86 2.01 15.41
CA GLY A 132 3.79 2.49 14.56
C GLY A 132 3.56 1.58 13.36
N ASP A 133 4.04 0.35 13.32
CA ASP A 133 3.77 -0.54 12.20
C ASP A 133 2.48 -1.31 12.42
N PHE A 134 1.72 -1.52 11.34
CA PHE A 134 0.52 -2.36 11.43
C PHE A 134 0.93 -3.83 11.49
N VAL A 135 0.42 -4.55 12.48
CA VAL A 135 0.76 -5.95 12.70
C VAL A 135 -0.37 -6.84 12.18
N VAL A 136 -0.13 -7.51 11.06
CA VAL A 136 -1.05 -8.44 10.41
C VAL A 136 -0.59 -9.87 10.68
N ILE A 137 -1.54 -10.79 10.84
CA ILE A 137 -1.24 -12.22 10.90
C ILE A 137 -1.81 -12.87 9.63
N LEU A 138 -0.93 -13.38 8.78
CA LEU A 138 -1.26 -14.13 7.56
C LEU A 138 -0.70 -15.54 7.68
N ASP A 139 -1.55 -16.56 7.59
CA ASP A 139 -1.16 -17.98 7.66
C ASP A 139 -0.24 -18.32 8.86
N SER A 140 -0.62 -17.84 10.05
CA SER A 140 0.16 -17.98 11.29
C SER A 140 1.52 -17.28 11.32
N GLN A 141 1.85 -16.47 10.31
CA GLN A 141 3.04 -15.63 10.28
C GLN A 141 2.69 -14.16 10.50
N VAL A 142 3.56 -13.48 11.24
CA VAL A 142 3.43 -12.04 11.48
C VAL A 142 3.96 -11.29 10.25
N VAL A 143 3.20 -10.32 9.79
CA VAL A 143 3.56 -9.42 8.70
C VAL A 143 3.39 -7.99 9.21
N PHE A 144 4.43 -7.20 9.07
CA PHE A 144 4.44 -5.79 9.42
C PHE A 144 4.13 -4.98 8.17
N VAL A 145 3.21 -4.03 8.26
CA VAL A 145 2.95 -3.06 7.21
C VAL A 145 3.48 -1.71 7.71
N MET A 146 4.62 -1.32 7.17
CA MET A 146 5.34 -0.09 7.48
C MET A 146 4.95 0.99 6.47
N ILE A 147 5.01 2.24 6.90
CA ILE A 147 4.94 3.42 6.04
C ILE A 147 6.19 4.24 6.31
N ASP A 148 7.03 4.44 5.29
CA ASP A 148 8.25 5.23 5.44
C ASP A 148 8.00 6.74 5.31
N ASP A 149 9.03 7.53 5.62
CA ASP A 149 8.98 9.00 5.59
C ASP A 149 8.70 9.56 4.19
N ASP A 150 9.02 8.80 3.15
CA ASP A 150 8.76 9.14 1.75
C ASP A 150 7.33 8.75 1.30
N GLY A 151 6.55 8.13 2.20
CA GLY A 151 5.18 7.69 1.92
C GLY A 151 5.09 6.40 1.13
N ASN A 152 6.13 5.56 1.10
CA ASN A 152 6.04 4.21 0.57
C ASN A 152 5.51 3.26 1.65
N ILE A 153 4.72 2.29 1.21
CA ILE A 153 4.18 1.23 2.05
C ILE A 153 5.02 -0.02 1.81
N ARG A 154 5.50 -0.64 2.89
CA ARG A 154 6.23 -1.90 2.82
C ARG A 154 5.54 -2.97 3.65
N LEU A 155 5.22 -4.10 3.02
CA LEU A 155 4.87 -5.33 3.73
C LEU A 155 6.15 -6.09 3.99
N TRP A 156 6.40 -6.45 5.24
CA TRP A 156 7.62 -7.12 5.67
C TRP A 156 7.25 -8.33 6.52
N ALA A 157 7.75 -9.49 6.13
CA ALA A 157 7.49 -10.75 6.82
C ALA A 157 8.82 -11.45 7.13
N PRO A 158 9.14 -11.66 8.42
CA PRO A 158 10.28 -12.48 8.81
C PRO A 158 9.94 -13.95 8.54
N LEU A 159 10.78 -14.64 7.76
CA LEU A 159 10.53 -16.02 7.33
C LEU A 159 11.33 -17.02 8.15
N LEU A 160 12.66 -16.89 8.08
CA LEU A 160 13.61 -17.76 8.78
C LEU A 160 14.69 -16.94 9.50
N HIS A 161 15.32 -17.54 10.50
CA HIS A 161 16.53 -17.04 11.16
C HIS A 161 17.57 -18.16 11.33
N ALA A 162 18.73 -17.81 11.88
CA ALA A 162 19.83 -18.75 12.12
C ALA A 162 20.29 -19.46 10.84
N ILE A 163 20.28 -18.74 9.71
CA ILE A 163 20.86 -19.24 8.46
C ILE A 163 22.38 -19.38 8.67
N PRO A 164 22.94 -20.59 8.53
CA PRO A 164 24.35 -20.85 8.83
C PRO A 164 25.28 -20.08 7.91
N GLU A 165 26.42 -19.65 8.44
CA GLU A 165 27.53 -19.15 7.62
C GLU A 165 28.09 -20.26 6.73
N ASP A 166 28.79 -19.86 5.67
CA ASP A 166 29.55 -20.80 4.86
C ASP A 166 30.68 -21.42 5.71
N ASP A 167 31.03 -22.68 5.44
CA ASP A 167 32.15 -23.40 6.07
C ASP A 167 32.05 -23.64 7.60
N ILE A 168 30.84 -23.71 8.17
CA ILE A 168 30.66 -24.16 9.55
C ILE A 168 31.03 -25.66 9.68
N PRO A 169 31.90 -26.05 10.63
CA PRO A 169 32.22 -27.46 10.89
C PRO A 169 30.97 -28.29 11.19
N GLY A 170 30.66 -29.26 10.33
CA GLY A 170 29.47 -30.11 10.45
C GLY A 170 28.24 -29.62 9.68
N ALA A 171 28.32 -28.48 8.98
CA ALA A 171 27.28 -28.06 8.05
C ALA A 171 27.20 -28.96 6.80
N ALA A 172 26.03 -28.96 6.15
CA ALA A 172 25.84 -29.71 4.91
C ALA A 172 26.86 -29.23 3.86
N PRO A 173 27.45 -30.13 3.06
CA PRO A 173 28.51 -29.80 2.10
C PRO A 173 28.08 -28.84 0.97
N ASN A 174 26.79 -28.52 0.88
CA ASN A 174 26.21 -27.54 -0.04
C ASN A 174 25.23 -26.59 0.67
N GLY A 175 25.36 -26.38 1.98
CA GLY A 175 24.50 -25.50 2.78
C GLY A 175 25.07 -24.09 2.95
N GLY A 176 24.49 -23.30 3.84
CA GLY A 176 25.02 -21.98 4.22
C GLY A 176 24.49 -20.82 3.40
N ARG A 177 25.05 -19.63 3.64
CA ARG A 177 24.62 -18.36 3.02
C ARG A 177 24.75 -18.38 1.50
N THR A 178 25.82 -18.97 0.96
CA THR A 178 26.03 -19.04 -0.49
C THR A 178 24.96 -19.90 -1.18
N HIS A 179 24.59 -21.03 -0.57
CA HIS A 179 23.47 -21.85 -1.05
C HIS A 179 22.15 -21.10 -0.97
N ALA A 180 21.87 -20.45 0.17
CA ALA A 180 20.67 -19.64 0.35
C ALA A 180 20.52 -18.55 -0.72
N LEU A 181 21.60 -17.85 -1.08
CA LEU A 181 21.58 -16.83 -2.14
C LEU A 181 21.24 -17.41 -3.53
N THR A 182 21.71 -18.63 -3.82
CA THR A 182 21.36 -19.34 -5.06
C THR A 182 19.87 -19.68 -5.07
N GLU A 183 19.37 -20.23 -3.97
CA GLU A 183 17.95 -20.59 -3.81
C GLU A 183 17.02 -19.37 -3.88
N LEU A 184 17.45 -18.23 -3.33
CA LEU A 184 16.72 -16.96 -3.43
C LEU A 184 16.55 -16.49 -4.88
N THR A 185 17.50 -16.80 -5.76
CA THR A 185 17.42 -16.41 -7.18
C THR A 185 16.25 -17.12 -7.87
N GLU A 186 16.07 -18.41 -7.62
CA GLU A 186 14.94 -19.17 -8.17
C GLU A 186 13.61 -18.78 -7.50
N LEU A 187 13.65 -18.55 -6.18
CA LEU A 187 12.47 -18.15 -5.42
C LEU A 187 11.92 -16.81 -5.89
N ASN A 188 12.78 -15.79 -6.01
CA ASN A 188 12.39 -14.46 -6.49
C ASN A 188 11.95 -14.46 -7.97
N ARG A 189 12.43 -15.42 -8.78
CA ARG A 189 11.92 -15.62 -10.14
C ARG A 189 10.50 -16.18 -10.13
N THR A 190 10.22 -17.10 -9.22
CA THR A 190 8.89 -17.73 -9.07
C THR A 190 7.87 -16.74 -8.52
N TRP A 191 8.28 -15.93 -7.54
CA TRP A 191 7.44 -14.94 -6.86
C TRP A 191 7.85 -13.52 -7.24
N SER A 192 7.64 -13.12 -8.49
CA SER A 192 8.15 -11.85 -9.04
C SER A 192 7.69 -10.57 -8.34
N HIS A 193 6.63 -10.64 -7.54
CA HIS A 193 6.11 -9.49 -6.76
C HIS A 193 6.54 -9.51 -5.29
N ILE A 194 7.27 -10.53 -4.86
CA ILE A 194 7.73 -10.70 -3.49
C ILE A 194 9.24 -10.84 -3.55
N LYS A 195 9.94 -9.90 -2.91
CA LYS A 195 11.39 -9.97 -2.84
C LYS A 195 11.77 -10.63 -1.53
N VAL A 196 12.37 -11.80 -1.61
CA VAL A 196 12.99 -12.46 -0.46
C VAL A 196 14.47 -12.10 -0.44
N VAL A 197 14.93 -11.62 0.71
CA VAL A 197 16.30 -11.17 0.94
C VAL A 197 16.90 -11.89 2.15
N LEU A 198 18.21 -12.15 2.07
CA LEU A 198 19.03 -12.56 3.20
C LEU A 198 19.63 -11.29 3.82
N VAL A 199 19.26 -10.99 5.06
CA VAL A 199 19.85 -9.91 5.87
C VAL A 199 20.50 -10.57 7.05
N GLU A 200 21.83 -10.48 7.13
CA GLU A 200 22.64 -11.19 8.13
C GLU A 200 22.42 -12.71 8.10
N ASP A 201 21.73 -13.27 9.10
CA ASP A 201 21.36 -14.68 9.22
C ASP A 201 19.85 -14.93 9.06
N ARG A 202 19.11 -13.96 8.48
CA ARG A 202 17.65 -13.99 8.41
C ARG A 202 17.14 -13.89 6.99
N LEU A 203 16.13 -14.71 6.68
CA LEU A 203 15.34 -14.55 5.48
C LEU A 203 14.10 -13.72 5.78
N VAL A 204 13.87 -12.74 4.93
CA VAL A 204 12.76 -11.80 5.03
C VAL A 204 12.11 -11.67 3.66
N ALA A 205 10.78 -11.71 3.62
CA ALA A 205 10.02 -11.29 2.44
C ALA A 205 9.62 -9.81 2.57
N THR A 206 9.80 -9.07 1.49
CA THR A 206 9.35 -7.68 1.36
C THR A 206 8.52 -7.48 0.09
N VAL A 207 7.50 -6.65 0.20
CA VAL A 207 6.70 -6.13 -0.92
C VAL A 207 6.57 -4.63 -0.73
N ASP A 208 7.01 -3.86 -1.73
CA ASP A 208 6.93 -2.39 -1.70
C ASP A 208 5.75 -1.92 -2.57
N LEU A 209 5.02 -0.90 -2.09
CA LEU A 209 3.88 -0.27 -2.73
C LEU A 209 3.99 1.25 -2.58
N LEU A 210 3.80 2.00 -3.67
CA LEU A 210 3.77 3.47 -3.61
C LEU A 210 2.50 3.95 -2.89
N GLY A 211 2.64 4.91 -1.98
CA GLY A 211 1.52 5.56 -1.28
C GLY A 211 0.97 6.80 -1.97
N ASP A 212 1.60 7.28 -3.05
CA ASP A 212 1.09 8.39 -3.87
C ASP A 212 1.14 8.07 -5.38
N PRO A 213 0.00 7.79 -6.03
CA PRO A 213 -1.34 7.68 -5.45
C PRO A 213 -1.56 6.32 -4.74
N PHE A 214 -2.07 6.35 -3.51
CA PHE A 214 -2.48 5.12 -2.82
C PHE A 214 -3.82 4.59 -3.35
N VAL A 215 -3.82 3.32 -3.79
CA VAL A 215 -5.01 2.58 -4.22
C VAL A 215 -5.22 1.39 -3.27
N PRO A 216 -6.26 1.39 -2.41
CA PRO A 216 -6.52 0.33 -1.43
C PRO A 216 -6.59 -1.09 -2.02
N HIS A 217 -7.08 -1.20 -3.25
CA HIS A 217 -7.18 -2.49 -3.95
C HIS A 217 -5.81 -3.14 -4.17
N HIS A 218 -4.78 -2.36 -4.53
CA HIS A 218 -3.43 -2.89 -4.74
C HIS A 218 -2.85 -3.48 -3.45
N LEU A 219 -3.05 -2.83 -2.30
CA LEU A 219 -2.64 -3.37 -1.01
C LEU A 219 -3.33 -4.71 -0.72
N SER A 220 -4.64 -4.80 -0.99
CA SER A 220 -5.41 -6.03 -0.79
C SER A 220 -4.92 -7.17 -1.69
N GLU A 221 -4.63 -6.90 -2.95
CA GLU A 221 -4.06 -7.90 -3.87
C GLU A 221 -2.67 -8.37 -3.45
N LEU A 222 -1.81 -7.46 -2.97
CA LEU A 222 -0.48 -7.80 -2.49
C LEU A 222 -0.52 -8.61 -1.20
N LEU A 223 -1.47 -8.35 -0.29
CA LEU A 223 -1.69 -9.17 0.89
C LEU A 223 -2.09 -10.60 0.53
N GLU A 224 -3.00 -10.79 -0.43
CA GLU A 224 -3.40 -12.14 -0.86
C GLU A 224 -2.24 -12.87 -1.56
N ARG A 225 -1.44 -12.18 -2.37
CA ARG A 225 -0.22 -12.77 -2.97
C ARG A 225 0.80 -13.17 -1.91
N LEU A 226 1.04 -12.29 -0.93
CA LEU A 226 1.96 -12.58 0.16
C LEU A 226 1.46 -13.76 1.00
N LYS A 227 0.16 -13.80 1.35
CA LYS A 227 -0.46 -14.95 2.01
C LYS A 227 -0.26 -16.24 1.22
N GLY A 228 -0.48 -16.21 -0.09
CA GLY A 228 -0.22 -17.36 -0.97
C GLY A 228 1.24 -17.82 -0.91
N PHE A 229 2.20 -16.90 -0.83
CA PHE A 229 3.61 -17.24 -0.64
C PHE A 229 3.90 -17.81 0.75
N LEU A 230 3.35 -17.20 1.81
CA LEU A 230 3.59 -17.61 3.19
C LEU A 230 3.11 -19.03 3.47
N THR A 231 2.06 -19.51 2.77
CA THR A 231 1.63 -20.92 2.86
C THR A 231 2.67 -21.92 2.37
N VAL A 232 3.65 -21.49 1.57
CA VAL A 232 4.77 -22.32 1.10
C VAL A 232 5.93 -22.32 2.11
N VAL A 233 5.94 -21.41 3.09
CA VAL A 233 7.01 -21.27 4.10
C VAL A 233 6.76 -22.24 5.26
N ASP A 234 6.92 -23.53 4.96
CA ASP A 234 6.76 -24.64 5.89
C ASP A 234 8.12 -25.17 6.39
N GLU A 235 8.12 -26.34 7.04
CA GLU A 235 9.37 -26.99 7.46
C GLU A 235 10.27 -27.43 6.31
N ARG A 236 9.69 -27.74 5.15
CA ARG A 236 10.46 -28.10 3.97
C ARG A 236 11.17 -26.87 3.42
N PHE A 237 10.50 -25.72 3.42
CA PHE A 237 11.12 -24.44 3.12
C PHE A 237 12.26 -24.17 4.09
N ALA A 238 12.04 -24.31 5.40
CA ALA A 238 13.09 -24.12 6.41
C ALA A 238 14.33 -25.01 6.15
N ARG A 239 14.12 -26.31 5.88
CA ARG A 239 15.20 -27.25 5.52
C ARG A 239 15.92 -26.90 4.23
N ARG A 240 15.25 -26.30 3.23
CA ARG A 240 15.89 -25.88 1.97
C ARG A 240 16.96 -24.79 2.21
N PHE A 241 16.78 -23.99 3.25
CA PHE A 241 17.67 -22.87 3.58
C PHE A 241 18.52 -23.14 4.84
N ASP A 242 18.46 -24.36 5.40
CA ASP A 242 19.06 -24.71 6.70
C ASP A 242 18.70 -23.73 7.83
N GLY A 243 17.51 -23.11 7.75
CA GLY A 243 17.05 -22.07 8.67
C GLY A 243 15.99 -22.55 9.66
N VAL A 244 15.71 -21.69 10.65
CA VAL A 244 14.72 -21.93 11.70
C VAL A 244 13.53 -20.98 11.52
N ARG A 245 12.30 -21.51 11.64
CA ARG A 245 11.07 -20.71 11.54
C ARG A 245 10.82 -19.92 12.82
N TYR A 246 10.26 -18.73 12.66
CA TYR A 246 9.75 -17.98 13.80
C TYR A 246 8.52 -18.67 14.40
N GLY A 247 8.50 -18.85 15.72
CA GLY A 247 7.35 -19.42 16.45
C GLY A 247 7.28 -20.95 16.55
N SER A 248 8.25 -21.70 16.01
CA SER A 248 8.27 -23.17 16.10
C SER A 248 8.68 -23.73 17.48
N ASP A 249 9.03 -22.89 18.45
CA ASP A 249 9.54 -23.31 19.77
C ASP A 249 8.46 -23.70 20.80
N ARG A 250 7.16 -23.74 20.44
CA ARG A 250 6.11 -24.17 21.40
C ARG A 250 6.05 -25.69 21.66
N GLU A 251 6.87 -26.51 20.99
CA GLU A 251 6.89 -27.98 21.17
C GLU A 251 8.22 -28.54 21.69
N ARG A 252 9.14 -27.72 22.22
CA ARG A 252 10.09 -28.25 23.21
C ARG A 252 9.38 -28.31 24.55
N GLU A 253 8.63 -29.39 24.72
CA GLU A 253 8.29 -29.93 26.02
C GLU A 253 9.57 -29.87 26.87
N VAL A 254 9.55 -29.00 27.88
CA VAL A 254 10.61 -28.95 28.87
C VAL A 254 10.55 -30.31 29.54
N ASP A 255 11.47 -31.19 29.14
CA ASP A 255 11.73 -32.44 29.84
C ASP A 255 12.34 -32.03 31.18
N LEU A 256 11.46 -31.66 32.11
CA LEU A 256 11.81 -31.43 33.50
C LEU A 256 12.37 -32.78 33.98
N PRO A 257 13.61 -32.82 34.48
CA PRO A 257 14.16 -34.07 35.01
C PRO A 257 13.17 -34.58 36.05
N THR A 258 12.69 -35.79 35.84
CA THR A 258 11.83 -36.50 36.78
C THR A 258 12.59 -36.52 38.11
N GLU A 259 12.11 -35.79 39.10
CA GLU A 259 12.63 -35.94 40.46
C GLU A 259 12.39 -37.38 40.86
N ASP A 260 13.48 -38.15 40.94
CA ASP A 260 13.50 -39.45 41.56
C ASP A 260 12.91 -39.31 42.97
N THR A 261 11.69 -39.84 43.12
CA THR A 261 11.15 -40.22 44.42
C THR A 261 12.10 -41.21 45.08
N VAL A 262 13.01 -40.69 45.91
CA VAL A 262 13.70 -41.48 46.93
C VAL A 262 13.14 -41.08 48.28
N LEU A 263 11.98 -41.66 48.60
CA LEU A 263 11.59 -41.93 49.97
C LEU A 263 11.55 -43.44 50.13
N ASP A 264 12.73 -44.02 50.33
CA ASP A 264 12.87 -45.33 50.99
C ASP A 264 13.67 -45.07 52.27
N GLU A 265 12.96 -44.91 53.38
CA GLU A 265 13.52 -45.32 54.67
C GLU A 265 13.38 -46.85 54.77
N PRO A 266 14.45 -47.54 55.17
CA PRO A 266 14.31 -48.27 56.43
C PRO A 266 15.59 -48.29 57.27
N ASN A 267 15.49 -47.86 58.54
CA ASN A 267 15.59 -48.72 59.74
C ASN A 267 15.83 -47.88 61.01
#